data_AF-W7CXS4-F1
#
_entry.id   AF-W7CXS4-F1
#
_cell.length_a   1.000
_cell.length_b   1.000
_cell.length_c   1.000
_cell.angle_alpha   90.00
_cell.angle_beta   90.00
_cell.angle_gamma   90.00
#
_symmetry.space_group_name_H-M   'P 1'
#
loop_
_entity.id
_entity.type
_entity.pdbx_description
1 polymer ?
#
loop_
_entity_poly.entity_id
_entity_poly.type
_entity_poly.pdbx_seq_one_letter_code
_entity_poly.pdbx_strand_id
1 'polypeptide(L)'
;MVSWLGFQQVALEYEREERAAGETKYPLKKMIKLSLDGLTSFSHQPLKIASYAGVALSIIGFIYMLVVLFQTIFTATTVNGWSSIIIIQLLFSGFVLIILGMIGEYIGRIYDEVKDRPLYIVEASYGFEQQETVRWLNQQRNEG
;
A
#
# COMPACT_ATOMS: atom_id res chain seq x y z
N MET A 1 -8.15 -15.05 6.56
CA MET A 1 -7.46 -14.97 5.25
C MET A 1 -8.23 -15.64 4.10
N VAL A 2 -9.39 -16.26 4.32
CA VAL A 2 -10.20 -16.92 3.26
C VAL A 2 -11.17 -15.93 2.56
N SER A 3 -11.41 -14.75 3.14
CA SER A 3 -12.38 -13.77 2.64
C SER A 3 -12.13 -13.25 1.21
N TRP A 4 -10.90 -13.31 0.69
CA TRP A 4 -10.61 -12.84 -0.67
C TRP A 4 -11.27 -13.71 -1.75
N LEU A 5 -11.59 -14.96 -1.43
CA LEU A 5 -12.18 -15.89 -2.39
C LEU A 5 -13.65 -15.58 -2.74
N GLY A 6 -14.33 -14.73 -1.96
CA GLY A 6 -15.68 -14.24 -2.28
C GLY A 6 -16.82 -15.27 -2.19
N PHE A 7 -16.52 -16.53 -1.86
CA PHE A 7 -17.53 -17.58 -1.72
C PHE A 7 -18.50 -17.33 -0.56
N GLN A 8 -19.68 -17.95 -0.67
CA GLN A 8 -20.69 -18.01 0.39
C GLN A 8 -20.08 -18.60 1.66
N GLN A 9 -19.91 -17.76 2.68
CA GLN A 9 -19.38 -18.14 3.98
C GLN A 9 -20.49 -17.95 5.01
N VAL A 10 -20.76 -18.98 5.81
CA VAL A 10 -21.69 -18.90 6.95
C VAL A 10 -20.89 -19.00 8.25
N ALA A 11 -21.13 -18.08 9.17
CA ALA A 11 -20.60 -18.16 10.52
C ALA A 11 -21.55 -19.01 11.37
N LEU A 12 -21.04 -20.04 12.03
CA LEU A 12 -21.79 -20.81 13.01
C LEU A 12 -21.46 -20.27 14.39
N GLU A 13 -22.44 -19.66 15.04
CA GLU A 13 -22.30 -19.19 16.41
C GLU A 13 -22.25 -20.38 17.37
N TYR A 14 -21.30 -20.34 18.30
CA TYR A 14 -21.13 -21.33 19.35
C TYR A 14 -20.87 -20.60 20.66
N GLU A 15 -21.75 -20.81 21.64
CA GLU A 15 -21.52 -20.34 23.00
C GLU A 15 -20.46 -21.20 23.66
N ARG A 16 -19.37 -20.54 24.07
CA ARG A 16 -18.25 -21.17 24.77
C ARG A 16 -18.24 -20.69 26.20
N GLU A 17 -18.11 -21.62 27.15
CA GLU A 17 -17.98 -21.29 28.57
C GLU A 17 -16.79 -20.33 28.83
N GLU A 18 -16.97 -19.44 29.79
CA GLU A 18 -15.95 -18.48 30.20
C GLU A 18 -14.69 -19.23 30.67
N ARG A 19 -13.51 -18.74 30.24
CA ARG A 19 -12.24 -19.42 30.52
C ARG A 19 -11.95 -19.36 32.02
N ALA A 20 -11.80 -20.51 32.66
CA ALA A 20 -11.45 -20.60 34.08
C ALA A 20 -10.08 -19.99 34.44
N ALA A 21 -9.13 -19.94 33.49
CA ALA A 21 -7.84 -19.29 33.64
C ALA A 21 -7.15 -19.02 32.28
N GLY A 22 -6.28 -18.01 32.24
CA GLY A 22 -5.37 -17.72 31.13
C GLY A 22 -5.61 -16.37 30.44
N GLU A 23 -4.54 -15.74 29.95
CA GLU A 23 -4.65 -14.49 29.20
C GLU A 23 -5.15 -14.71 27.76
N THR A 24 -5.83 -13.70 27.21
CA THR A 24 -6.35 -13.79 25.85
C THR A 24 -5.19 -13.92 24.85
N LYS A 25 -5.21 -14.96 23.99
CA LYS A 25 -4.18 -15.15 22.96
C LYS A 25 -4.19 -14.06 21.87
N TYR A 26 -5.26 -13.27 21.81
CA TYR A 26 -5.52 -12.24 20.82
C TYR A 26 -5.87 -10.88 21.47
N PRO A 27 -4.88 -10.18 22.04
CA PRO A 27 -5.10 -8.85 22.62
C PRO A 27 -5.43 -7.83 21.52
N LEU A 28 -6.01 -6.70 21.92
CA LEU A 28 -6.42 -5.60 21.04
C LEU A 28 -5.28 -5.13 20.11
N LYS A 29 -4.04 -5.13 20.60
CA LYS A 29 -2.83 -4.85 19.81
C LYS A 29 -2.61 -5.83 18.65
N LYS A 30 -2.88 -7.13 18.84
CA LYS A 30 -2.81 -8.13 17.74
C LYS A 30 -3.94 -7.92 16.73
N MET A 31 -5.13 -7.53 17.18
CA MET A 31 -6.25 -7.22 16.29
C MET A 31 -5.94 -6.01 15.40
N ILE A 32 -5.43 -4.91 15.99
CA ILE A 32 -5.00 -3.72 15.24
C ILE A 32 -3.90 -4.07 14.24
N LYS A 33 -2.90 -4.85 14.66
CA LYS A 33 -1.83 -5.32 13.77
C LYS A 33 -2.41 -6.13 12.60
N LEU A 34 -3.32 -7.06 12.85
CA LEU A 34 -3.98 -7.86 11.81
C LEU A 34 -4.77 -6.99 10.82
N SER A 35 -5.48 -5.98 11.33
CA SER A 35 -6.22 -5.03 10.48
C SER A 35 -5.29 -4.19 9.61
N LEU A 36 -4.18 -3.68 10.17
CA LEU A 36 -3.16 -2.94 9.42
C LEU A 36 -2.47 -3.81 8.36
N ASP A 37 -2.12 -5.05 8.72
CA ASP A 37 -1.56 -6.04 7.80
C ASP A 37 -2.56 -6.35 6.66
N GLY A 38 -3.86 -6.42 6.96
CA GLY A 38 -4.91 -6.55 5.93
C GLY A 38 -5.02 -5.33 5.02
N LEU A 39 -5.03 -4.12 5.58
CA LEU A 39 -5.19 -2.88 4.83
C LEU A 39 -4.00 -2.63 3.89
N THR A 40 -2.79 -2.95 4.35
CA THR A 40 -1.56 -2.88 3.56
C THR A 40 -1.44 -4.03 2.56
N SER A 41 -1.90 -5.24 2.89
CA SER A 41 -1.77 -6.39 2.01
C SER A 41 -2.84 -6.44 0.91
N PHE A 42 -4.00 -5.79 1.04
CA PHE A 42 -5.07 -5.85 0.04
C PHE A 42 -5.30 -4.57 -0.76
N SER A 43 -4.49 -3.52 -0.58
CA SER A 43 -4.77 -2.23 -1.21
C SER A 43 -3.54 -1.40 -1.59
N HIS A 44 -3.62 -0.72 -2.73
CA HIS A 44 -2.68 0.34 -3.14
C HIS A 44 -2.92 1.67 -2.42
N GLN A 45 -3.89 1.72 -1.50
CA GLN A 45 -4.25 2.92 -0.76
C GLN A 45 -3.07 3.58 -0.02
N PRO A 46 -2.19 2.85 0.70
CA PRO A 46 -1.05 3.47 1.40
C PRO A 46 -0.11 4.20 0.44
N LEU A 47 0.12 3.60 -0.73
CA LEU A 47 1.00 4.09 -1.79
C LEU A 47 0.44 5.35 -2.46
N LYS A 48 -0.88 5.37 -2.70
CA LYS A 48 -1.58 6.54 -3.23
C LYS A 48 -1.57 7.71 -2.24
N ILE A 49 -1.79 7.45 -0.95
CA ILE A 49 -1.73 8.47 0.11
C ILE A 49 -0.34 9.11 0.17
N ALA A 50 0.72 8.29 0.16
CA ALA A 50 2.10 8.80 0.15
C ALA A 50 2.40 9.66 -1.09
N SER A 51 1.91 9.25 -2.27
CA SER A 51 2.08 10.00 -3.51
C SER A 51 1.35 11.35 -3.47
N TYR A 52 0.09 11.38 -3.00
CA TYR A 52 -0.65 12.64 -2.84
C TYR A 52 -0.03 13.56 -1.79
N ALA A 53 0.48 13.01 -0.69
CA ALA A 53 1.21 13.77 0.32
C ALA A 53 2.50 14.39 -0.25
N GLY A 54 3.24 13.63 -1.07
CA GLY A 54 4.43 14.12 -1.77
C GLY A 54 4.13 15.28 -2.72
N VAL A 55 3.05 15.18 -3.50
CA VAL A 55 2.59 16.27 -4.37
C VAL A 55 2.18 17.50 -3.57
N ALA A 56 1.40 17.33 -2.49
CA ALA A 56 0.99 18.44 -1.63
C ALA A 56 2.18 19.16 -0.99
N LEU A 57 3.15 18.42 -0.46
CA LEU A 57 4.39 18.97 0.10
C LEU A 57 5.23 19.70 -0.94
N SER A 58 5.31 19.18 -2.16
CA SER A 58 6.02 19.83 -3.28
C SER A 58 5.38 21.18 -3.64
N ILE A 59 4.05 21.25 -3.69
CA ILE A 59 3.32 22.51 -3.92
C ILE A 59 3.59 23.51 -2.80
N ILE A 60 3.52 23.10 -1.53
CA ILE A 60 3.79 23.97 -0.38
C ILE A 60 5.24 24.49 -0.45
N GLY A 61 6.20 23.62 -0.75
CA GLY A 61 7.61 23.98 -0.92
C GLY A 61 7.83 24.97 -2.06
N PHE A 62 7.13 24.78 -3.19
CA PHE A 62 7.18 25.70 -4.32
C PHE A 62 6.61 27.09 -3.98
N ILE A 63 5.49 27.16 -3.26
CA ILE A 63 4.92 28.43 -2.79
C ILE A 63 5.92 29.14 -1.85
N TYR A 64 6.52 28.40 -0.91
CA TYR A 64 7.51 28.95 0.00
C TYR A 64 8.77 29.46 -0.73
N MET A 65 9.20 28.78 -1.79
CA MET A 65 10.27 29.24 -2.68
C MET A 65 9.95 30.61 -3.30
N LEU A 66 8.73 30.82 -3.79
CA LEU A 66 8.30 32.10 -4.35
C LEU A 66 8.33 33.23 -3.32
N VAL A 67 7.91 32.94 -2.07
CA VAL A 67 7.96 33.90 -0.97
C VAL A 67 9.40 34.33 -0.66
N VAL A 68 10.34 33.38 -0.62
CA VAL A 68 11.77 33.66 -0.37
C VAL A 68 12.40 34.44 -1.51
N LEU A 69 12.06 34.12 -2.77
CA LEU A 69 12.49 34.90 -3.93
C LEU A 69 11.99 36.33 -3.87
N PHE A 70 10.70 36.53 -3.55
CA PHE A 70 10.12 37.86 -3.41
C PHE A 70 10.84 38.65 -2.31
N GLN A 71 11.03 38.08 -1.13
CA GLN A 71 11.79 38.75 -0.06
C GLN A 71 13.22 39.07 -0.46
N THR A 72 13.89 38.20 -1.22
CA THR A 72 15.28 38.43 -1.66
C THR A 72 15.39 39.59 -2.65
N ILE A 73 14.38 39.78 -3.51
CA ILE A 73 14.38 40.85 -4.53
C ILE A 73 13.98 42.20 -3.92
N PHE A 74 12.97 42.21 -3.04
CA PHE A 74 12.38 43.45 -2.51
C PHE A 74 12.94 43.89 -1.15
N THR A 75 13.64 43.01 -0.43
CA THR A 75 14.15 43.29 0.92
C THR A 75 15.64 42.97 1.03
N ALA A 76 16.46 43.99 1.33
CA ALA A 76 17.92 43.86 1.47
C ALA A 76 18.38 43.26 2.83
N THR A 77 17.46 42.71 3.64
CA THR A 77 17.75 42.22 5.00
C THR A 77 18.11 40.73 5.06
N THR A 78 18.14 40.03 3.92
CA THR A 78 18.35 38.58 3.92
C THR A 78 19.84 38.24 3.97
N VAL A 79 20.21 37.34 4.88
CA VAL A 79 21.58 36.83 5.02
C VAL A 79 22.04 36.24 3.69
N ASN A 80 23.16 36.75 3.19
CA ASN A 80 23.68 36.39 1.87
C ASN A 80 23.97 34.88 1.78
N GLY A 81 23.48 34.21 0.73
CA GLY A 81 23.59 32.76 0.54
C GLY A 81 22.50 31.91 1.20
N TRP A 82 21.78 32.41 2.22
CA TRP A 82 20.72 31.65 2.89
C TRP A 82 19.53 31.37 1.96
N SER A 83 19.12 32.37 1.17
CA SER A 83 18.07 32.21 0.15
C SER A 83 18.44 31.15 -0.89
N SER A 84 19.69 31.15 -1.36
CA SER A 84 20.18 30.21 -2.38
C SER A 84 20.14 28.76 -1.88
N ILE A 85 20.53 28.53 -0.62
CA ILE A 85 20.50 27.22 0.03
C ILE A 85 19.07 26.71 0.15
N ILE A 86 18.15 27.56 0.63
CA ILE A 86 16.73 27.19 0.77
C ILE A 86 16.11 26.86 -0.58
N ILE A 87 16.36 27.66 -1.61
CA ILE A 87 15.81 27.44 -2.95
C ILE A 87 16.30 26.10 -3.52
N ILE A 88 17.61 25.82 -3.46
CA ILE A 88 18.18 24.55 -3.92
C ILE A 88 17.58 23.38 -3.13
N GLN A 89 17.48 23.51 -1.80
CA GLN A 89 16.95 22.44 -0.95
C GLN A 89 15.48 22.14 -1.22
N LEU A 90 14.64 23.17 -1.47
CA LEU A 90 13.24 22.99 -1.84
C LEU A 90 13.09 22.31 -3.21
N LEU A 91 13.86 22.76 -4.21
CA LEU A 91 13.88 22.15 -5.55
C LEU A 91 14.27 20.66 -5.47
N PHE A 92 15.34 20.37 -4.74
CA PHE A 92 15.84 19.01 -4.59
C PHE A 92 14.85 18.12 -3.81
N SER A 93 14.23 18.67 -2.75
CA SER A 93 13.22 17.95 -1.96
C SER A 93 11.96 17.63 -2.76
N GLY A 94 11.48 18.59 -3.58
CA GLY A 94 10.36 18.36 -4.48
C GLY A 94 10.66 17.28 -5.51
N PHE A 95 11.86 17.30 -6.11
CA PHE A 95 12.31 16.29 -7.06
C PHE A 95 12.39 14.88 -6.44
N VAL A 96 12.95 14.76 -5.23
CA VAL A 96 13.03 13.49 -4.49
C VAL A 96 11.64 12.92 -4.19
N LEU A 97 10.69 13.76 -3.76
CA LEU A 97 9.32 13.32 -3.48
C LEU A 97 8.59 12.83 -4.73
N ILE A 98 8.80 13.47 -5.88
CA ILE A 98 8.23 13.04 -7.17
C ILE A 98 8.77 11.66 -7.55
N ILE A 99 10.09 11.45 -7.47
CA ILE A 99 10.71 10.16 -7.76
C ILE A 99 10.19 9.08 -6.80
N LEU A 100 10.07 9.40 -5.51
CA LEU A 100 9.57 8.45 -4.52
C LEU A 100 8.11 8.04 -4.80
N GLY A 101 7.27 8.99 -5.23
CA GLY A 101 5.91 8.71 -5.69
C GLY A 101 5.87 7.78 -6.91
N MET A 102 6.73 8.03 -7.91
CA MET A 102 6.86 7.14 -9.08
C MET A 102 7.29 5.73 -8.66
N ILE A 103 8.35 5.61 -7.85
CA ILE A 103 8.84 4.31 -7.35
C ILE A 103 7.73 3.58 -6.60
N GLY A 104 6.97 4.30 -5.77
CA GLY A 104 5.77 3.77 -5.12
C GLY A 104 4.83 3.12 -6.12
N GLU A 105 4.33 3.86 -7.11
CA GLU A 105 3.42 3.34 -8.14
C GLU A 105 3.99 2.10 -8.87
N TYR A 106 5.29 2.07 -9.17
CA TYR A 106 5.94 0.89 -9.77
C TYR A 106 5.95 -0.31 -8.84
N ILE A 107 6.33 -0.14 -7.56
CA ILE A 107 6.29 -1.22 -6.56
C ILE A 107 4.86 -1.75 -6.39
N GLY A 108 3.87 -0.87 -6.46
CA GLY A 108 2.45 -1.24 -6.43
C GLY A 108 2.08 -2.21 -7.56
N ARG A 109 2.49 -1.92 -8.80
CA ARG A 109 2.25 -2.81 -9.95
C ARG A 109 3.02 -4.12 -9.84
N ILE A 110 4.28 -4.08 -9.40
CA ILE A 110 5.06 -5.31 -9.18
C ILE A 110 4.38 -6.19 -8.14
N TYR A 111 3.84 -5.61 -7.08
CA TYR A 111 3.11 -6.36 -6.05
C TYR A 111 1.83 -7.03 -6.59
N ASP A 112 1.14 -6.40 -7.55
CA ASP A 112 0.01 -7.02 -8.23
C ASP A 112 0.44 -8.18 -9.13
N GLU A 113 1.52 -7.99 -9.88
CA GLU A 113 2.05 -9.01 -10.79
C GLU A 113 2.54 -10.24 -10.03
N VAL A 114 3.28 -10.03 -8.93
CA VAL A 114 3.82 -11.12 -8.09
C VAL A 114 2.71 -11.90 -7.37
N LYS A 115 1.53 -11.31 -7.21
CA LYS A 115 0.41 -11.98 -6.55
C LYS A 115 -0.27 -13.05 -7.38
N ASP A 116 0.02 -13.13 -8.69
CA ASP A 116 -0.47 -14.15 -9.63
C ASP A 116 -1.94 -14.54 -9.37
N ARG A 117 -2.79 -13.51 -9.23
CA ARG A 117 -4.20 -13.70 -8.88
C ARG A 117 -4.90 -14.26 -10.13
N PRO A 118 -5.42 -15.50 -10.10
CA PRO A 118 -6.06 -16.08 -11.27
C PRO A 118 -7.23 -15.19 -11.71
N LEU A 119 -7.34 -14.95 -13.02
CA LEU A 119 -8.32 -14.02 -13.62
C LEU A 119 -9.77 -14.40 -13.24
N TYR A 120 -10.02 -15.67 -12.96
CA TYR A 120 -11.29 -16.19 -12.50
C TYR A 120 -11.08 -17.43 -11.62
N ILE A 121 -12.02 -17.67 -10.71
CA ILE A 121 -12.11 -18.90 -9.92
C ILE A 121 -13.44 -19.55 -10.29
N VAL A 122 -13.40 -20.76 -10.84
CA VAL A 122 -14.61 -21.52 -11.21
C VAL A 122 -15.13 -22.25 -9.97
N GLU A 123 -16.35 -21.93 -9.54
CA GLU A 123 -17.00 -22.59 -8.41
C GLU A 123 -17.59 -23.96 -8.79
N ALA A 124 -18.26 -24.01 -9.94
CA ALA A 124 -18.80 -25.24 -10.51
C ALA A 124 -18.89 -25.12 -12.03
N SER A 125 -18.56 -26.20 -12.74
CA SER A 125 -18.79 -26.35 -14.17
C SER A 125 -19.75 -27.52 -14.40
N TYR A 126 -20.76 -27.32 -15.24
CA TYR A 126 -21.72 -28.36 -15.63
C TYR A 126 -21.75 -28.44 -17.16
N GLY A 127 -21.56 -29.64 -17.72
CA GLY A 127 -21.61 -29.87 -19.17
C GLY A 127 -20.33 -29.53 -19.97
N PHE A 128 -19.23 -29.21 -19.30
CA PHE A 128 -17.91 -29.07 -19.93
C PHE A 128 -17.09 -30.36 -19.71
N GLU A 129 -16.45 -30.89 -20.75
CA GLU A 129 -15.41 -31.90 -20.54
C GLU A 129 -14.28 -31.24 -19.72
N GLN A 130 -13.87 -31.90 -18.64
CA GLN A 130 -12.85 -31.43 -17.71
C GLN A 130 -11.46 -31.50 -18.37
N GLN A 131 -11.23 -30.70 -19.40
CA GLN A 131 -9.94 -30.61 -20.06
C GLN A 131 -9.11 -29.52 -19.37
N GLU A 132 -7.90 -29.93 -18.96
CA GLU A 132 -6.75 -29.10 -18.53
C GLU A 132 -6.59 -28.73 -17.04
N THR A 133 -7.65 -28.60 -16.24
CA THR A 133 -7.53 -28.18 -14.82
C THR A 133 -6.78 -29.19 -13.93
N VAL A 134 -6.82 -30.48 -14.26
CA VAL A 134 -6.20 -31.53 -13.42
C VAL A 134 -4.71 -31.77 -13.77
N ARG A 135 -4.23 -31.26 -14.92
CA ARG A 135 -2.82 -31.46 -15.31
C ARG A 135 -1.85 -30.59 -14.51
N TRP A 136 -2.17 -29.31 -14.26
CA TRP A 136 -1.25 -28.41 -13.55
C TRP A 136 -1.05 -28.82 -12.08
N LEU A 137 -2.10 -29.31 -11.41
CA LEU A 137 -2.04 -29.74 -10.00
C LEU A 137 -1.20 -31.00 -9.82
N ASN A 138 -1.19 -31.90 -10.80
CA ASN A 138 -0.37 -33.11 -10.75
C ASN A 138 1.09 -32.85 -11.19
N GLN A 139 1.34 -31.82 -12.00
CA GLN A 139 2.69 -31.50 -12.48
C GLN A 139 3.52 -30.80 -11.39
N GLN A 140 2.94 -29.87 -10.61
CA GLN A 140 3.63 -29.26 -9.47
C GLN A 140 3.86 -30.22 -8.28
N ARG A 141 3.07 -31.30 -8.17
CA ARG A 141 3.26 -32.32 -7.12
C ARG A 141 4.40 -33.30 -7.43
N ASN A 142 4.83 -33.40 -8.69
CA ASN A 142 5.86 -34.34 -9.13
C ASN A 142 7.26 -33.71 -9.27
N GLU A 143 7.40 -32.40 -9.00
CA GLU A 143 8.68 -31.66 -9.09
C GLU A 143 9.28 -31.31 -7.71
N GLY A 144 8.73 -31.85 -6.61
CA GLY A 144 9.31 -31.78 -5.26
C GLY A 144 9.47 -33.17 -4.65
#